data_AF-A0A9R1U409-F1
#
_entry.id   AF-A0A9R1U409-F1
#
_cell.length_a   1.000
_cell.length_b   1.000
_cell.length_c   1.000
_cell.angle_alpha   90.00
_cell.angle_beta   90.00
_cell.angle_gamma   90.00
#
_symmetry.space_group_name_H-M   'P 1'
#
loop_
_entity.id
_entity.type
_entity.pdbx_description
1 polymer ?
#
loop_
_entity_poly.entity_id
_entity_poly.type
_entity_poly.pdbx_seq_one_letter_code
_entity_poly.pdbx_strand_id
1 'polypeptide(L)'
;MQYLDVFLELPSNPTREISPIFLKSHVTKQLKQLFGEKGSSCEIDILKYTSKTRSLIIRCRDEDYVRLRSSLTLASAYEEDLCVYTITKSSSSPFGLLSNGRGYSH
;
A
#
# COMPACT_ATOMS: atom_id res chain seq x y z
N MET A 1 1.46 -15.24 -5.54
CA MET A 1 1.15 -14.26 -4.46
C MET A 1 2.25 -13.22 -4.46
N GLN A 2 1.90 -11.96 -4.30
CA GLN A 2 2.82 -10.82 -4.36
C GLN A 2 2.80 -10.05 -3.05
N TYR A 3 3.96 -9.55 -2.65
CA TYR A 3 4.14 -8.70 -1.48
C TYR A 3 4.56 -7.32 -1.95
N LEU A 4 3.87 -6.28 -1.46
CA LEU A 4 4.19 -4.90 -1.74
C LEU A 4 4.58 -4.20 -0.45
N ASP A 5 5.73 -3.54 -0.48
CA ASP A 5 6.09 -2.54 0.50
C ASP A 5 5.65 -1.18 -0.04
N VAL A 6 4.75 -0.54 0.69
CA VAL A 6 4.15 0.74 0.34
C VAL A 6 4.48 1.73 1.43
N PHE A 7 4.97 2.90 1.02
CA PHE A 7 5.18 4.05 1.87
C PHE A 7 4.07 5.06 1.64
N LEU A 8 3.44 5.51 2.72
CA LEU A 8 2.44 6.56 2.66
C LEU A 8 3.07 7.88 3.08
N GLU A 9 3.03 8.87 2.19
CA GLU A 9 3.42 10.25 2.48
C GLU A 9 2.18 11.14 2.57
N LEU A 10 2.03 11.82 3.71
CA LEU A 10 1.02 12.86 3.90
C LEU A 10 1.73 14.23 3.95
N PRO A 11 1.84 14.96 2.83
CA PRO A 11 2.42 16.30 2.79
C PRO A 11 1.67 17.31 3.66
N SER A 12 0.34 17.17 3.76
CA SER A 12 -0.49 18.12 4.51
C SER A 12 -0.40 17.94 6.03
N ASN A 13 -0.21 16.70 6.50
CA ASN A 13 -0.21 16.37 7.92
C ASN A 13 0.87 15.32 8.26
N PRO A 14 2.15 15.73 8.44
CA PRO A 14 3.28 14.82 8.69
C PRO A 14 3.29 14.16 10.07
N THR A 15 2.49 14.64 11.02
CA THR A 15 2.35 14.10 12.39
C THR A 15 1.11 13.27 12.60
N ARG A 16 0.21 13.14 11.61
CA ARG A 16 -1.01 12.36 11.77
C ARG A 16 -0.69 10.87 11.82
N GLU A 17 -1.00 10.26 12.95
CA GLU A 17 -0.92 8.82 13.15
C GLU A 17 -2.15 8.18 12.51
N ILE A 18 -1.96 7.40 11.45
CA ILE A 18 -3.05 6.67 10.81
C ILE A 18 -3.11 5.28 11.43
N SER A 19 -4.28 4.90 11.94
CA SER A 19 -4.46 3.55 12.46
C SER A 19 -4.54 2.55 11.30
N PRO A 20 -3.94 1.34 11.42
CA PRO A 20 -3.96 0.33 10.37
C PRO A 20 -5.38 -0.08 9.96
N ILE A 21 -6.34 0.00 10.88
CA ILE A 21 -7.75 -0.31 10.64
C ILE A 21 -8.36 0.70 9.65
N PHE A 22 -8.06 1.98 9.83
CA PHE A 22 -8.52 3.03 8.92
C PHE A 22 -7.85 2.91 7.56
N LEU A 23 -6.56 2.61 7.53
CA LEU A 23 -5.84 2.42 6.27
C LEU A 23 -6.40 1.24 5.47
N LYS A 24 -6.70 0.11 6.14
CA LYS A 24 -7.37 -1.03 5.51
C LYS A 24 -8.73 -0.64 4.93
N SER A 25 -9.55 0.05 5.71
CA SER A 25 -10.87 0.52 5.27
C SER A 25 -10.77 1.47 4.06
N HIS A 26 -9.82 2.39 4.10
CA HIS A 26 -9.57 3.34 3.02
C HIS A 26 -9.17 2.63 1.73
N VAL A 27 -8.17 1.75 1.78
CA VAL A 27 -7.71 0.96 0.62
C VAL A 27 -8.87 0.15 0.03
N THR A 28 -9.65 -0.54 0.86
CA THR A 28 -10.83 -1.29 0.40
C THR A 28 -11.88 -0.40 -0.26
N LYS A 29 -12.15 0.79 0.30
CA LYS A 29 -13.09 1.76 -0.27
C LYS A 29 -12.63 2.24 -1.65
N GLN A 30 -11.35 2.51 -1.81
CA GLN A 30 -10.76 3.02 -3.04
C GLN A 30 -10.71 1.96 -4.14
N LEU A 31 -10.38 0.73 -3.78
CA LEU A 31 -10.46 -0.41 -4.69
C LEU A 31 -11.88 -0.67 -5.15
N LYS A 32 -12.85 -0.58 -4.24
CA LYS A 32 -14.26 -0.68 -4.59
C LYS A 32 -14.70 0.46 -5.50
N GLN A 33 -14.19 1.66 -5.30
CA GLN A 33 -14.51 2.81 -6.15
C GLN A 33 -13.91 2.68 -7.56
N LEU A 34 -12.68 2.17 -7.68
CA LEU A 34 -11.97 2.09 -8.96
C LEU A 34 -12.23 0.82 -9.75
N PHE A 35 -12.37 -0.33 -9.08
CA PHE A 35 -12.59 -1.62 -9.72
C PHE A 35 -14.01 -2.17 -9.52
N GLY A 36 -14.88 -1.43 -8.83
CA GLY A 36 -16.27 -1.84 -8.59
C GLY A 36 -16.35 -3.14 -7.81
N GLU A 37 -17.19 -4.06 -8.29
CA GLU A 37 -17.43 -5.37 -7.68
C GLU A 37 -16.18 -6.26 -7.65
N LYS A 38 -15.33 -6.18 -8.68
CA LYS A 38 -14.06 -6.93 -8.74
C LYS A 38 -13.06 -6.49 -7.66
N GLY A 39 -13.07 -5.22 -7.28
CA GLY A 39 -12.23 -4.71 -6.19
C GLY A 39 -12.64 -5.22 -4.81
N SER A 40 -13.92 -5.61 -4.65
CA SER A 40 -14.44 -6.13 -3.38
C SER A 40 -14.13 -7.62 -3.16
N SER A 41 -13.81 -8.36 -4.23
CA SER A 41 -13.36 -9.76 -4.15
C SER A 41 -11.84 -9.90 -4.02
N CYS A 42 -11.06 -8.81 -4.14
CA CYS A 42 -9.63 -8.86 -3.86
C CYS A 42 -9.39 -9.14 -2.38
N GLU A 43 -8.75 -10.27 -2.09
CA GLU A 43 -8.33 -10.61 -0.73
C GLU A 43 -6.99 -9.93 -0.44
N ILE A 44 -7.05 -8.88 0.38
CA ILE A 44 -5.91 -8.00 0.70
C ILE A 44 -5.60 -8.11 2.17
N ASP A 45 -4.39 -8.57 2.46
CA ASP A 45 -3.87 -8.67 3.81
C ASP A 45 -2.79 -7.61 4.06
N ILE A 46 -2.95 -6.83 5.12
CA ILE A 46 -1.90 -5.94 5.61
C ILE A 46 -1.11 -6.72 6.66
N LEU A 47 0.13 -7.07 6.34
CA LEU A 47 1.00 -7.88 7.19
C LEU A 47 1.65 -7.05 8.30
N LYS A 48 2.03 -5.82 7.97
CA LYS A 48 2.73 -4.94 8.90
C LYS A 48 2.40 -3.50 8.58
N TYR A 49 2.16 -2.70 9.62
CA TYR A 49 2.00 -1.26 9.53
C TYR A 49 2.92 -0.61 10.55
N THR A 50 3.75 0.32 10.10
CA THR A 50 4.67 1.07 10.97
C THR A 50 4.28 2.54 10.94
N SER A 51 3.65 3.06 11.99
CA SER A 51 3.24 4.48 12.05
C SER A 51 4.42 5.44 11.93
N LYS A 52 5.58 5.07 12.50
CA LYS A 52 6.81 5.90 12.50
C LYS A 52 7.36 6.18 11.11
N THR A 53 7.41 5.15 10.25
CA THR A 53 7.93 5.27 8.88
C THR A 53 6.80 5.32 7.87
N ARG A 54 5.53 5.26 8.28
CA ARG A 54 4.36 5.16 7.40
C ARG A 54 4.49 4.07 6.32
N SER A 55 5.31 3.05 6.61
CA SER A 55 5.54 1.91 5.74
C SER A 55 4.56 0.81 6.10
N LEU A 56 3.99 0.20 5.09
CA LEU A 56 3.04 -0.88 5.24
C LEU A 56 3.29 -1.97 4.21
N ILE A 57 3.14 -3.21 4.65
CA ILE A 57 3.37 -4.39 3.80
C ILE A 57 2.02 -4.99 3.47
N ILE A 58 1.67 -5.00 2.18
CA ILE A 58 0.44 -5.59 1.66
C ILE A 58 0.76 -6.92 0.98
N ARG A 59 -0.06 -7.94 1.22
CA ARG A 59 -0.07 -9.22 0.51
C ARG A 59 -1.32 -9.33 -0.35
N CYS A 60 -1.12 -9.66 -1.63
CA CYS A 60 -2.20 -9.88 -2.59
C CYS A 60 -1.92 -11.06 -3.52
N ARG A 61 -2.94 -11.50 -4.25
CA ARG A 61 -2.78 -12.42 -5.39
C ARG A 61 -2.11 -11.70 -6.55
N ASP A 62 -1.46 -12.46 -7.43
CA ASP A 62 -0.72 -11.90 -8.57
C ASP A 62 -1.66 -11.22 -9.58
N GLU A 63 -2.82 -11.83 -9.82
CA GLU A 63 -3.91 -11.29 -10.65
C GLU A 63 -4.43 -9.92 -10.17
N ASP A 64 -4.41 -9.70 -8.85
CA ASP A 64 -4.90 -8.48 -8.23
C ASP A 64 -3.80 -7.44 -7.96
N TYR A 65 -2.53 -7.84 -8.10
CA TYR A 65 -1.38 -6.97 -7.88
C TYR A 65 -1.44 -5.71 -8.75
N VAL A 66 -1.67 -5.89 -10.06
CA VAL A 66 -1.70 -4.78 -11.01
C VAL A 66 -2.85 -3.83 -10.67
N ARG A 67 -4.01 -4.40 -10.31
CA ARG A 67 -5.18 -3.62 -9.90
C ARG A 67 -4.89 -2.83 -8.63
N LEU A 68 -4.41 -3.50 -7.58
CA LEU A 68 -4.04 -2.86 -6.33
C LEU A 68 -3.08 -1.70 -6.56
N ARG A 69 -2.02 -1.95 -7.32
CA ARG A 69 -1.00 -0.94 -7.63
C ARG A 69 -1.59 0.24 -8.37
N SER A 70 -2.39 0.02 -9.41
CA SER A 70 -3.07 1.09 -10.13
C SER A 70 -4.02 1.87 -9.22
N SER A 71 -4.78 1.20 -8.36
CA SER A 71 -5.64 1.89 -7.40
C SER A 71 -4.82 2.68 -6.40
N LEU A 72 -3.74 2.15 -5.84
CA LEU A 72 -2.90 2.86 -4.87
C LEU A 72 -2.22 4.10 -5.48
N THR A 73 -1.76 4.00 -6.72
CA THR A 73 -1.17 5.15 -7.43
C THR A 73 -2.22 6.22 -7.74
N LEU A 74 -3.44 5.80 -8.09
CA LEU A 74 -4.54 6.73 -8.40
C LEU A 74 -5.23 7.25 -7.12
N ALA A 75 -5.05 6.52 -6.02
CA ALA A 75 -5.55 6.78 -4.69
C ALA A 75 -4.82 7.93 -4.01
N SER A 76 -4.84 9.13 -4.59
CA SER A 76 -4.09 10.24 -4.01
C SER A 76 -4.88 11.10 -3.02
N ALA A 77 -6.14 10.75 -2.73
CA ALA A 77 -7.02 11.55 -1.87
C ALA A 77 -7.45 10.76 -0.63
N TYR A 78 -7.01 11.22 0.54
CA TYR A 78 -7.49 10.77 1.85
C TYR A 78 -8.26 11.91 2.51
N GLU A 79 -9.59 11.79 2.64
CA GLU A 79 -10.44 12.74 3.40
C GLU A 79 -10.02 14.21 3.20
N GLU A 80 -9.94 14.65 1.93
CA GLU A 80 -9.60 16.04 1.51
C GLU A 80 -8.12 16.43 1.58
N ASP A 81 -7.25 15.57 2.13
CA ASP A 81 -5.79 15.72 2.11
C ASP A 81 -5.14 14.86 1.01
N LEU A 82 -4.17 15.46 0.30
CA LEU A 82 -3.35 14.74 -0.66
C LEU A 82 -2.49 13.71 0.09
N CYS A 83 -2.69 12.44 -0.24
CA CYS A 83 -1.87 11.31 0.20
C CYS A 83 -1.11 10.77 -0.99
N VAL A 84 0.17 10.48 -0.82
CA VAL A 84 0.99 9.87 -1.86
C VAL A 84 1.39 8.48 -1.40
N TYR A 85 0.79 7.46 -2.00
CA TYR A 85 1.23 6.08 -1.82
C TYR A 85 2.36 5.79 -2.80
N THR A 86 3.58 5.66 -2.27
CA THR A 86 4.76 5.28 -3.04
C THR A 86 5.06 3.81 -2.82
N ILE A 87 5.02 3.01 -3.88
CA ILE A 87 5.38 1.60 -3.82
C ILE A 87 6.91 1.50 -3.88
N THR A 88 7.53 1.13 -2.77
CA THR A 88 9.00 1.06 -2.65
C THR A 88 9.53 -0.22 -3.26
N LYS A 89 8.88 -1.35 -2.95
CA LYS A 89 9.28 -2.68 -3.41
C LYS A 89 8.05 -3.52 -3.70
N SER A 90 8.17 -4.37 -4.71
CA SER A 90 7.24 -5.47 -4.93
C SER A 90 8.05 -6.72 -5.22
N SER A 91 7.72 -7.81 -4.53
CA SER A 91 8.41 -9.09 -4.71
C SER A 91 7.42 -10.25 -4.63
N SER A 92 7.63 -11.24 -5.49
CA SER A 92 6.87 -12.48 -5.45
C SER A 92 7.32 -13.42 -4.33
N SER A 93 8.51 -13.17 -3.77
CA SER A 93 9.05 -13.91 -2.62
C SER A 93 9.23 -12.97 -1.42
N PRO A 94 8.84 -13.39 -0.20
CA PRO A 94 8.99 -12.56 1.00
C PRO A 94 10.47 -12.26 1.31
N PHE A 95 11.38 -13.15 0.92
CA PHE A 95 12.82 -12.93 1.07
C PHE A 95 13.36 -11.84 0.12
N GLY A 96 12.82 -11.75 -1.10
CA GLY A 96 13.15 -10.69 -2.05
C GLY A 96 12.68 -9.29 -1.62
N LEU A 97 11.72 -9.21 -0.69
CA LEU A 97 11.30 -7.95 -0.07
C LEU A 97 12.31 -7.47 0.98
N LEU A 98 12.85 -8.42 1.75
CA LEU A 98 13.83 -8.21 2.83
C LEU A 98 15.25 -7.98 2.32
N SER A 99 15.60 -8.48 1.13
CA SER A 99 16.88 -8.19 0.50
C SER A 99 16.97 -6.68 0.19
N ASN A 100 17.72 -5.99 1.03
CA ASN A 100 17.95 -4.57 0.94
C ASN A 100 18.96 -4.26 -0.17
N GLY A 101 18.55 -4.41 -1.43
CA GLY A 101 19.38 -4.02 -2.60
C GLY A 101 19.60 -2.50 -2.75
N ARG A 102 18.98 -1.67 -1.90
CA ARG A 102 19.01 -0.20 -2.00
C ARG A 102 20.08 0.48 -1.11
N GLY A 103 20.95 -0.31 -0.47
CA GLY A 103 22.04 0.17 0.39
C GLY A 103 23.41 -0.40 0.01
N TYR A 104 23.66 -0.66 -1.27
CA TYR A 104 25.02 -0.95 -1.74
C TYR A 104 25.73 0.38 -1.97
N SER A 105 26.29 0.94 -0.91
CA SER A 105 27.33 1.97 -1.05
C SER A 105 28.58 1.25 -1.56
N HIS A 106 29.03 1.64 -2.76
CA HIS A 106 30.34 1.28 -3.30
C HIS A 106 31.42 1.91 -2.43
#